data_AF-A0A951LBD6-F1
#
_entry.id   AF-A0A951LBD6-F1
#
_cell.length_a   1.000
_cell.length_b   1.000
_cell.length_c   1.000
_cell.angle_alpha   90.00
_cell.angle_beta   90.00
_cell.angle_gamma   90.00
#
_symmetry.space_group_name_H-M   'P 1'
#
loop_
_entity.id
_entity.type
_entity.pdbx_description
1 polymer ?
#
loop_
_entity_poly.entity_id
_entity_poly.type
_entity_poly.pdbx_seq_one_letter_code
_entity_poly.pdbx_strand_id
1 'polypeptide(L)'
;MANEAYRAVFLRVHPTGKMVLSLTTEPDGKEAQYARLVADELGVPALDVKVVPADLDRFGEGHGYNTSPSESTPAAIERATEKIRAKARQLAGVALQAPADSLSWDNGAFALESEPGEVRTIADLALYAHGTGALPPGVEGGLDAQTVYRG
;
A
#
# COMPACT_ATOMS: atom_id res chain seq x y z
N MET A 1 -26.06 14.14 -13.20
CA MET A 1 -25.49 14.02 -11.84
C MET A 1 -24.55 12.81 -11.67
N ALA A 2 -24.04 12.18 -12.75
CA ALA A 2 -23.12 11.03 -12.65
C ALA A 2 -21.62 11.42 -12.73
N ASN A 3 -21.31 12.69 -13.02
CA ASN A 3 -19.94 13.16 -13.29
C ASN A 3 -19.17 13.69 -12.06
N GLU A 4 -19.71 13.57 -10.85
CA GLU A 4 -19.10 14.11 -9.62
C GLU A 4 -18.70 13.04 -8.59
N ALA A 5 -18.98 11.76 -8.89
CA ALA A 5 -18.66 10.64 -8.02
C ALA A 5 -17.15 10.35 -8.03
N TYR A 6 -16.55 10.21 -6.84
CA TYR A 6 -15.13 9.91 -6.67
C TYR A 6 -14.88 8.39 -6.78
N ARG A 7 -13.62 8.02 -7.00
CA ARG A 7 -13.13 6.63 -6.99
C ARG A 7 -12.16 6.45 -5.84
N ALA A 8 -11.98 5.22 -5.38
CA ALA A 8 -10.96 4.92 -4.39
C ALA A 8 -10.22 3.61 -4.72
N VAL A 9 -8.95 3.60 -4.33
CA VAL A 9 -8.16 2.39 -4.18
C VAL A 9 -7.73 2.28 -2.72
N PHE A 10 -7.71 1.07 -2.20
CA PHE A 10 -7.23 0.78 -0.86
C PHE A 10 -6.26 -0.39 -0.92
N LEU A 11 -5.04 -0.17 -0.44
CA LEU A 11 -4.01 -1.19 -0.38
C LEU A 11 -3.79 -1.57 1.08
N ARG A 12 -3.90 -2.87 1.36
CA ARG A 12 -3.60 -3.47 2.67
C ARG A 12 -2.43 -4.42 2.55
N VAL A 13 -1.46 -4.30 3.45
CA VAL A 13 -0.37 -5.26 3.63
C VAL A 13 -0.64 -6.08 4.89
N HIS A 14 -0.66 -7.40 4.74
CA HIS A 14 -0.85 -8.34 5.85
C HIS A 14 0.48 -8.59 6.59
N PRO A 15 0.44 -9.09 7.84
CA PRO A 15 1.65 -9.45 8.59
C PRO A 15 2.58 -10.44 7.88
N THR A 16 2.05 -11.21 6.92
CA THR A 16 2.82 -12.16 6.11
C THR A 16 3.51 -11.54 4.89
N GLY A 17 3.31 -10.24 4.65
CA GLY A 17 3.75 -9.54 3.44
C GLY A 17 2.79 -9.65 2.25
N LYS A 18 1.80 -10.56 2.30
CA LYS A 18 0.74 -10.64 1.28
C LYS A 18 -0.13 -9.39 1.30
N MET A 19 -0.69 -9.03 0.15
CA MET A 19 -1.39 -7.77 -0.02
C MET A 19 -2.77 -7.95 -0.67
N VAL A 20 -3.69 -7.06 -0.33
CA VAL A 20 -4.97 -6.92 -1.01
C VAL A 20 -5.10 -5.48 -1.51
N LEU A 21 -5.25 -5.33 -2.82
CA LEU A 21 -5.59 -4.08 -3.49
C LEU A 21 -7.08 -4.10 -3.83
N SER A 22 -7.86 -3.37 -3.04
CA SER A 22 -9.30 -3.19 -3.23
C SER A 22 -9.56 -1.96 -4.10
N LEU A 23 -10.43 -2.09 -5.10
CA LEU A 23 -10.84 -1.00 -5.99
C LEU A 23 -12.35 -0.78 -5.90
N THR A 24 -12.79 0.48 -5.99
CA THR A 24 -14.23 0.79 -6.13
C THR A 24 -14.76 0.55 -7.53
N THR A 25 -13.88 0.38 -8.52
CA THR A 25 -14.26 0.21 -9.92
C THR A 25 -14.57 -1.25 -10.25
N GLU A 26 -15.47 -1.45 -11.22
CA GLU A 26 -15.74 -2.74 -11.83
C GLU A 26 -14.48 -3.34 -12.47
N PRO A 27 -14.43 -4.67 -12.68
CA PRO A 27 -13.33 -5.32 -13.39
C PRO A 27 -13.11 -4.72 -14.78
N ASP A 28 -11.85 -4.55 -15.16
CA ASP A 28 -11.46 -4.00 -16.47
C ASP A 28 -10.44 -4.85 -17.22
N GLY A 29 -10.06 -6.00 -16.65
CA GLY A 29 -9.11 -6.93 -17.26
C GLY A 29 -7.64 -6.53 -17.07
N LYS A 30 -7.34 -5.43 -16.35
CA LYS A 30 -5.99 -4.97 -16.05
C LYS A 30 -5.51 -5.41 -14.65
N GLU A 31 -6.24 -6.27 -13.95
CA GLU A 31 -5.97 -6.65 -12.56
C GLU A 31 -4.57 -7.25 -12.37
N ALA A 32 -4.11 -8.08 -13.30
CA ALA A 32 -2.74 -8.62 -13.27
C ALA A 32 -1.67 -7.53 -13.41
N GLN A 33 -1.95 -6.47 -14.18
CA GLN A 33 -1.05 -5.32 -14.33
C GLN A 33 -1.02 -4.48 -13.05
N TYR A 34 -2.18 -4.30 -12.40
CA TYR A 34 -2.27 -3.62 -11.11
C TYR A 34 -1.52 -4.36 -9.99
N ALA A 35 -1.62 -5.69 -9.96
CA ALA A 35 -0.83 -6.53 -9.05
C ALA A 35 0.68 -6.35 -9.28
N ARG A 36 1.10 -6.32 -10.56
CA ARG A 36 2.50 -6.11 -10.94
C ARG A 36 2.99 -4.72 -10.54
N LEU A 37 2.18 -3.68 -10.74
CA LEU A 37 2.50 -2.31 -10.35
C LEU A 37 2.76 -2.19 -8.84
N VAL A 38 1.89 -2.76 -8.00
CA VAL A 38 2.11 -2.80 -6.55
C VAL A 38 3.38 -3.57 -6.20
N ALA A 39 3.61 -4.70 -6.86
CA ALA A 39 4.79 -5.53 -6.66
C ALA A 39 6.09 -4.79 -7.00
N ASP A 40 6.12 -4.05 -8.11
CA ASP A 40 7.29 -3.27 -8.52
C ASP A 40 7.55 -2.11 -7.56
N GLU A 41 6.50 -1.42 -7.09
CA GLU A 41 6.63 -0.31 -6.14
C GLU A 41 7.09 -0.74 -4.73
N LEU A 42 6.68 -1.94 -4.30
CA LEU A 42 6.90 -2.44 -2.94
C LEU A 42 7.93 -3.58 -2.85
N GLY A 43 8.53 -3.99 -3.97
CA GLY A 43 9.56 -5.03 -4.03
C GLY A 43 9.07 -6.40 -3.54
N VAL A 44 7.87 -6.81 -3.95
CA VAL A 44 7.28 -8.11 -3.59
C VAL A 44 6.91 -8.92 -4.83
N PRO A 45 6.74 -10.25 -4.74
CA PRO A 45 6.19 -11.03 -5.85
C PRO A 45 4.77 -10.57 -6.22
N ALA A 46 4.48 -10.40 -7.51
CA ALA A 46 3.14 -10.04 -7.99
C ALA A 46 2.05 -11.06 -7.56
N LEU A 47 2.43 -12.33 -7.38
CA LEU A 47 1.54 -13.39 -6.88
C LEU A 47 1.13 -13.18 -5.41
N ASP A 48 1.83 -12.34 -4.66
CA ASP A 48 1.47 -11.98 -3.29
C ASP A 48 0.51 -10.78 -3.23
N VAL A 49 0.14 -10.19 -4.37
CA VAL A 49 -0.83 -9.09 -4.46
C VAL A 49 -2.14 -9.59 -5.06
N LYS A 50 -3.18 -9.69 -4.24
CA LYS A 50 -4.55 -9.95 -4.70
C LYS A 50 -5.24 -8.63 -5.06
N VAL A 51 -5.77 -8.53 -6.27
CA VAL A 51 -6.60 -7.39 -6.68
C VAL A 51 -8.07 -7.78 -6.57
N VAL A 52 -8.86 -6.90 -5.94
CA VAL A 52 -10.30 -7.08 -5.73
C VAL A 52 -11.03 -5.87 -6.33
N PRO A 53 -11.48 -5.95 -7.59
CA PRO A 53 -12.38 -4.95 -8.16
C PRO A 53 -13.75 -5.03 -7.50
N ALA A 54 -14.50 -3.93 -7.54
CA ALA A 54 -15.82 -3.78 -6.94
C ALA A 54 -15.90 -4.30 -5.49
N ASP A 55 -14.90 -3.96 -4.66
CA ASP A 55 -14.79 -4.48 -3.29
C ASP A 55 -15.80 -3.81 -2.34
N LEU A 56 -17.05 -4.30 -2.34
CA LEU A 56 -18.13 -3.80 -1.50
C LEU A 56 -17.91 -4.12 -0.01
N ASP A 57 -17.20 -5.20 0.31
CA ASP A 57 -16.84 -5.52 1.70
C ASP A 57 -15.93 -4.43 2.27
N ARG A 58 -15.05 -3.86 1.44
CA ARG A 58 -14.16 -2.77 1.83
C ARG A 58 -14.84 -1.40 1.81
N PHE A 59 -15.56 -1.08 0.75
CA PHE A 59 -16.02 0.29 0.48
C PHE A 59 -17.48 0.55 0.83
N GLY A 60 -18.25 -0.50 1.15
CA GLY A 60 -19.67 -0.44 1.45
C GLY A 60 -20.54 -0.21 0.20
N GLU A 61 -21.84 -0.43 0.36
CA GLU A 61 -22.85 -0.17 -0.67
C GLU A 61 -23.41 1.26 -0.55
N GLY A 62 -23.87 1.85 -1.67
CA GLY A 62 -24.64 3.09 -1.66
C GLY A 62 -23.85 4.40 -1.42
N HIS A 63 -22.51 4.33 -1.30
CA HIS A 63 -21.65 5.50 -1.04
C HIS A 63 -21.45 6.45 -2.24
N GLY A 64 -22.04 6.15 -3.41
CA GLY A 64 -21.99 7.02 -4.57
C GLY A 64 -20.61 7.10 -5.24
N TYR A 65 -19.81 6.02 -5.17
CA TYR A 65 -18.58 5.90 -5.95
C TYR A 65 -18.88 5.82 -7.44
N ASN A 66 -17.97 6.33 -8.26
CA ASN A 66 -17.98 6.03 -9.68
C ASN A 66 -17.35 4.63 -9.86
N THR A 67 -18.14 3.67 -10.31
CA THR A 67 -17.67 2.29 -10.49
C THR A 67 -17.10 2.04 -11.88
N SER A 68 -17.22 2.99 -12.83
CA SER A 68 -16.63 2.82 -14.16
C SER A 68 -15.10 2.84 -14.10
N PRO A 69 -14.42 1.92 -14.81
CA PRO A 69 -12.96 1.92 -14.94
C PRO A 69 -12.40 3.28 -15.38
N SER A 70 -11.17 3.56 -14.98
CA SER A 70 -10.51 4.83 -15.24
C SER A 70 -9.05 4.64 -15.61
N GLU A 71 -8.56 5.38 -16.60
CA GLU A 71 -7.13 5.41 -16.94
C GLU A 71 -6.28 6.06 -15.83
N SER A 72 -6.90 6.71 -14.84
CA SER A 72 -6.21 7.24 -13.65
C SER A 72 -6.00 6.21 -12.53
N THR A 73 -6.55 5.00 -12.65
CA THR A 73 -6.38 3.94 -11.63
C THR A 73 -4.91 3.63 -11.31
N PRO A 74 -3.98 3.49 -12.29
CA PRO A 74 -2.56 3.25 -11.99
C PRO A 74 -1.93 4.32 -11.11
N ALA A 75 -2.16 5.61 -11.43
CA ALA A 75 -1.64 6.72 -10.64
C ALA A 75 -2.21 6.75 -9.21
N ALA A 76 -3.46 6.29 -9.02
CA ALA A 76 -4.04 6.16 -7.69
C ALA A 76 -3.39 5.03 -6.88
N ILE A 77 -3.03 3.92 -7.54
CA ILE A 77 -2.31 2.79 -6.95
C ILE A 77 -0.90 3.22 -6.54
N GLU A 78 -0.15 3.91 -7.42
CA GLU A 78 1.16 4.48 -7.11
C GLU A 78 1.11 5.40 -5.89
N ARG A 79 0.11 6.27 -5.79
CA ARG A 79 -0.08 7.11 -4.59
C ARG A 79 -0.39 6.30 -3.33
N ALA A 80 -1.06 5.17 -3.45
CA ALA A 80 -1.32 4.29 -2.31
C ALA A 80 -0.04 3.57 -1.88
N THR A 81 0.77 3.05 -2.82
CA THR A 81 2.06 2.42 -2.51
C THR A 81 3.06 3.43 -1.93
N GLU A 82 3.08 4.67 -2.40
CA GLU A 82 3.88 5.76 -1.81
C GLU A 82 3.52 6.00 -0.34
N LYS A 83 2.22 6.03 0.00
CA LYS A 83 1.75 6.17 1.39
C LYS A 83 2.15 4.98 2.26
N ILE A 84 2.05 3.75 1.72
CA ILE A 84 2.54 2.54 2.39
C ILE A 84 4.04 2.67 2.67
N ARG A 85 4.83 3.03 1.66
CA ARG A 85 6.29 3.20 1.78
C ARG A 85 6.66 4.29 2.78
N ALA A 86 5.92 5.41 2.80
CA ALA A 86 6.14 6.49 3.77
C ALA A 86 5.85 6.03 5.21
N LYS A 87 4.75 5.32 5.45
CA LYS A 87 4.43 4.73 6.77
C LYS A 87 5.46 3.68 7.17
N ALA A 88 5.86 2.81 6.24
CA ALA A 88 6.89 1.80 6.44
C ALA A 88 8.25 2.42 6.79
N ARG A 89 8.63 3.55 6.19
CA ARG A 89 9.87 4.27 6.54
C ARG A 89 9.87 4.73 8.00
N GLN A 90 8.76 5.24 8.50
CA GLN A 90 8.63 5.65 9.91
C GLN A 90 8.77 4.45 10.85
N LEU A 91 8.13 3.32 10.51
CA LEU A 91 8.26 2.07 11.25
C LEU A 91 9.70 1.55 11.24
N ALA A 92 10.36 1.61 10.08
CA ALA A 92 11.74 1.18 9.91
C ALA A 92 12.70 2.01 10.75
N GLY A 93 12.48 3.33 10.87
CA GLY A 93 13.29 4.20 11.72
C GLY A 93 13.28 3.74 13.18
N VAL A 94 12.12 3.38 13.72
CA VAL A 94 12.04 2.85 15.09
C VAL A 94 12.62 1.43 15.17
N ALA A 95 12.35 0.57 14.20
CA ALA A 95 12.82 -0.82 14.19
C ALA A 95 14.35 -0.94 14.01
N LEU A 96 14.99 0.02 13.33
CA LEU A 96 16.44 0.11 13.11
C LEU A 96 17.12 1.12 14.04
N GLN A 97 16.36 1.76 14.95
CA GLN A 97 16.86 2.78 15.88
C GLN A 97 17.59 3.94 15.18
N ALA A 98 17.09 4.34 14.02
CA ALA A 98 17.68 5.37 13.18
C ALA A 98 16.63 6.43 12.76
N PRO A 99 17.06 7.65 12.41
CA PRO A 99 16.17 8.63 11.78
C PRO A 99 15.53 8.05 10.52
N ALA A 100 14.22 8.20 10.37
CA ALA A 100 13.48 7.69 9.21
C ALA A 100 14.06 8.20 7.87
N ASP A 101 14.54 9.45 7.85
CA ASP A 101 15.09 10.10 6.65
C ASP A 101 16.53 9.68 6.33
N SER A 102 17.22 8.95 7.22
CA SER A 102 18.56 8.39 6.93
C SER A 102 18.50 6.98 6.34
N LEU A 103 17.29 6.45 6.09
CA LEU A 103 17.11 5.11 5.55
C LEU A 103 16.98 5.15 4.03
N SER A 104 17.78 4.34 3.37
CA SER A 104 17.64 4.06 1.94
C SER A 104 16.55 3.02 1.71
N TRP A 105 15.85 3.14 0.59
CA TRP A 105 14.88 2.15 0.13
C TRP A 105 15.44 1.47 -1.10
N ASP A 106 15.54 0.15 -1.07
CA ASP A 106 15.92 -0.66 -2.22
C ASP A 106 15.08 -1.93 -2.27
N ASN A 107 14.49 -2.19 -3.44
CA ASN A 107 13.74 -3.39 -3.79
C ASN A 107 12.91 -4.02 -2.64
N GLY A 108 12.07 -3.21 -1.98
CA GLY A 108 11.15 -3.72 -0.95
C GLY A 108 11.68 -3.71 0.49
N ALA A 109 12.87 -3.15 0.73
CA ALA A 109 13.46 -3.07 2.06
C ALA A 109 14.05 -1.70 2.38
N PHE A 110 14.02 -1.35 3.66
CA PHE A 110 14.77 -0.23 4.22
C PHE A 110 16.08 -0.72 4.84
N ALA A 111 17.15 0.05 4.63
CA ALA A 111 18.45 -0.18 5.21
C ALA A 111 19.07 1.13 5.69
N LEU A 112 19.98 1.03 6.66
CA LEU A 112 20.82 2.16 7.05
C LEU A 112 22.01 2.26 6.09
N GLU A 113 22.32 3.45 5.56
CA GLU A 113 23.43 3.61 4.60
C GLU A 113 24.79 3.18 5.18
N SER A 114 25.00 3.38 6.49
CA SER A 114 26.23 2.97 7.17
C SER A 114 26.31 1.47 7.45
N GLU A 115 25.17 0.76 7.45
CA GLU A 115 25.08 -0.66 7.81
C GLU A 115 24.12 -1.40 6.85
N PRO A 116 24.46 -1.51 5.55
CA PRO A 116 23.58 -2.07 4.54
C PRO A 116 23.25 -3.56 4.72
N GLY A 117 23.92 -4.24 5.66
CA GLY A 117 23.64 -5.63 6.02
C GLY A 117 22.41 -5.80 6.91
N GLU A 118 21.97 -4.76 7.63
CA GLU A 118 20.74 -4.81 8.42
C GLU A 118 19.58 -4.17 7.64
N VAL A 119 18.65 -5.02 7.21
CA VAL A 119 17.51 -4.60 6.39
C VAL A 119 16.19 -4.94 7.08
N ARG A 120 15.17 -4.13 6.81
CA ARG A 120 13.77 -4.41 7.15
C ARG A 120 12.95 -4.41 5.88
N THR A 121 12.48 -5.59 5.49
CA THR A 121 11.59 -5.73 4.34
C THR A 121 10.21 -5.15 4.64
N ILE A 122 9.42 -4.90 3.60
CA ILE A 122 8.03 -4.46 3.76
C ILE A 122 7.20 -5.48 4.56
N ALA A 123 7.52 -6.77 4.46
CA ALA A 123 6.88 -7.83 5.23
C ALA A 123 7.26 -7.75 6.72
N ASP A 124 8.55 -7.54 7.03
CA ASP A 124 9.00 -7.34 8.42
C ASP A 124 8.29 -6.16 9.07
N LEU A 125 8.14 -5.06 8.32
CA LEU A 125 7.51 -3.83 8.79
C LEU A 125 6.00 -3.95 8.92
N ALA A 126 5.35 -4.72 8.04
CA ALA A 126 3.94 -5.07 8.20
C ALA A 126 3.72 -5.89 9.47
N LEU A 127 4.55 -6.91 9.73
CA LEU A 127 4.50 -7.69 10.96
C LEU A 127 4.72 -6.81 12.20
N TYR A 128 5.73 -5.95 12.15
CA TYR A 128 6.06 -4.97 13.19
C TYR A 128 4.86 -4.09 13.55
N ALA A 129 4.21 -3.49 12.54
CA ALA A 129 3.07 -2.62 12.72
C ALA A 129 1.81 -3.33 13.23
N HIS A 130 1.72 -4.65 13.06
CA HIS A 130 0.60 -5.47 13.50
C HIS A 130 0.71 -5.98 14.94
N GLY A 131 1.76 -5.61 15.67
CA GLY A 131 1.81 -5.78 17.13
C GLY A 131 3.07 -6.44 17.69
N THR A 132 4.07 -6.73 16.87
CA THR A 132 5.37 -7.21 17.40
C THR A 132 6.32 -6.08 17.78
N GLY A 133 6.04 -4.85 17.32
CA GLY A 133 6.90 -3.68 17.49
C GLY A 133 6.29 -2.52 18.27
N ALA A 134 7.13 -1.54 18.60
CA ALA A 134 6.70 -0.26 19.16
C ALA A 134 6.35 0.72 18.03
N LEU A 135 5.12 1.24 18.04
CA LEU A 135 4.70 2.20 17.00
C LEU A 135 5.35 3.57 17.22
N PRO A 136 5.79 4.26 16.15
CA PRO A 136 6.20 5.66 16.24
C PRO A 136 5.06 6.55 16.77
N PRO A 137 5.35 7.67 17.46
CA PRO A 137 4.33 8.59 17.92
C PRO A 137 3.40 9.06 16.79
N GLY A 138 2.09 8.95 16.99
CA GLY A 138 1.09 9.36 16.01
C GLY A 138 0.92 8.41 14.81
N VAL A 139 1.65 7.29 14.75
CA VAL A 139 1.48 6.28 13.71
C VAL A 139 0.55 5.18 14.21
N GLU A 140 -0.57 4.99 13.51
CA GLU A 140 -1.51 3.89 13.79
C GLU A 140 -0.89 2.53 13.41
N GLY A 141 -1.37 1.47 14.07
CA GLY A 141 -1.00 0.09 13.73
C GLY A 141 -1.40 -0.32 12.31
N GLY A 142 -0.96 -1.52 11.92
CA GLY A 142 -1.17 -2.06 10.57
C GLY A 142 -0.39 -1.31 9.49
N LEU A 143 -0.48 -1.79 8.26
CA LEU A 143 0.17 -1.18 7.10
C LEU A 143 -0.79 -1.15 5.93
N ASP A 144 -1.57 -0.07 5.86
CA ASP A 144 -2.60 0.14 4.87
C ASP A 144 -2.70 1.61 4.44
N ALA A 145 -3.24 1.83 3.24
CA ALA A 145 -3.39 3.17 2.68
C ALA A 145 -4.58 3.24 1.72
N GLN A 146 -5.32 4.35 1.77
CA GLN A 146 -6.37 4.68 0.82
C GLN A 146 -5.97 5.90 -0.02
N THR A 147 -6.27 5.84 -1.32
CA THR A 147 -6.21 6.99 -2.23
C THR A 147 -7.56 7.17 -2.90
N VAL A 148 -8.13 8.36 -2.71
CA VAL A 148 -9.34 8.81 -3.40
C VAL A 148 -8.92 9.70 -4.55
N TYR A 149 -9.53 9.52 -5.72
CA TYR A 149 -9.19 10.23 -6.93
C TYR A 149 -10.42 10.56 -7.78
N ARG A 150 -10.26 11.53 -8.66
CA ARG A 150 -11.23 11.92 -9.69
C ARG A 150 -10.53 11.73 -11.04
N GLY A 151 -11.22 11.09 -11.97
CA GLY A 151 -10.73 10.80 -13.33
C GLY A 151 -11.89 10.93 -14.30
#